data_AF-A0A2T6BEB8-F1
#
_entry.id   AF-A0A2T6BEB8-F1
#
_cell.length_a   1.000
_cell.length_b   1.000
_cell.length_c   1.000
_cell.angle_alpha   90.00
_cell.angle_beta   90.00
_cell.angle_gamma   90.00
#
_symmetry.space_group_name_H-M   'P 1'
#
loop_
_entity.id
_entity.type
_entity.pdbx_description
1 polymer ?
#
loop_
_entity_poly.entity_id
_entity_poly.type
_entity_poly.pdbx_seq_one_letter_code
_entity_poly.pdbx_strand_id
1 'polypeptide(L)'
;MATETAEGAKESAGMPQLDFSTFDNQIVWLVITLVVIYFVLSRVALPRIGSVLAERAGTITNDIAAAEDLKQKAIEAEAAYDKALVDARAEAGRIVGETKQAIQADLDKAIAEADAEIAARTAEGEKKIAAIRESAAESAEAVAKDIAKDIVSAVSPTKVDAKTVTAAVSAKMKG
;
A
#
# COMPACT_ATOMS: atom_id res chain seq x y z
N MET A 1 -3.13 -82.32 -94.25
CA MET A 1 -1.72 -82.59 -93.94
C MET A 1 -1.09 -81.29 -93.49
N ALA A 2 -0.44 -81.32 -92.33
CA ALA A 2 0.41 -80.26 -91.81
C ALA A 2 1.83 -80.40 -92.39
N THR A 3 2.51 -79.27 -92.59
CA THR A 3 3.97 -79.01 -92.45
C THR A 3 4.18 -77.50 -92.69
N GLU A 4 4.53 -76.72 -91.65
CA GLU A 4 5.91 -76.33 -91.27
C GLU A 4 6.49 -75.25 -92.21
N THR A 5 6.49 -73.96 -91.82
CA THR A 5 7.44 -73.19 -90.98
C THR A 5 8.54 -72.46 -91.74
N ALA A 6 8.69 -71.19 -91.36
CA ALA A 6 9.93 -70.43 -91.15
C ALA A 6 10.43 -69.42 -92.21
N GLU A 7 10.63 -68.20 -91.66
CA GLU A 7 11.62 -67.15 -92.00
C GLU A 7 11.39 -66.28 -93.24
N GLY A 8 11.58 -64.96 -93.24
CA GLY A 8 12.10 -64.03 -92.22
C GLY A 8 12.84 -62.84 -92.88
N ALA A 9 12.67 -61.63 -92.31
CA ALA A 9 13.56 -60.45 -92.33
C ALA A 9 13.71 -59.61 -93.65
N LYS A 10 13.86 -58.27 -93.69
CA LYS A 10 14.05 -57.12 -92.74
C LYS A 10 13.85 -55.82 -93.56
N GLU A 11 13.46 -54.65 -93.01
CA GLU A 11 14.32 -53.60 -92.41
C GLU A 11 13.44 -52.33 -92.23
N SER A 12 13.38 -51.52 -91.16
CA SER A 12 14.10 -51.35 -89.89
C SER A 12 13.07 -51.07 -88.79
N ALA A 13 12.84 -52.05 -87.91
CA ALA A 13 12.00 -51.86 -86.73
C ALA A 13 12.86 -51.23 -85.63
N GLY A 14 12.85 -49.89 -85.56
CA GLY A 14 13.20 -49.19 -84.33
C GLY A 14 12.37 -49.74 -83.17
N MET A 15 12.88 -49.63 -81.94
CA MET A 15 12.13 -50.00 -80.73
C MET A 15 10.68 -49.51 -80.88
N PRO A 16 9.64 -50.34 -80.68
CA PRO A 16 8.25 -49.93 -80.88
C PRO A 16 7.84 -48.65 -80.11
N GLN A 17 8.60 -48.26 -79.09
CA GLN A 17 8.46 -46.99 -78.37
C GLN A 17 8.90 -45.73 -79.14
N LEU A 18 9.61 -45.86 -80.26
CA LEU A 18 10.17 -44.76 -81.06
C LEU A 18 9.48 -44.61 -82.43
N ASP A 19 8.28 -45.15 -82.59
CA ASP A 19 7.47 -44.96 -83.79
C ASP A 19 6.78 -43.58 -83.79
N PHE A 20 7.39 -42.65 -84.54
CA PHE A 20 6.95 -41.25 -84.69
C PHE A 20 5.53 -41.10 -85.27
N SER A 21 4.97 -42.12 -85.92
CA SER A 21 3.60 -42.06 -86.45
C SER A 21 2.52 -41.92 -85.36
N THR A 22 2.84 -42.29 -84.11
CA THR A 22 1.92 -42.19 -82.97
C THR A 22 2.07 -40.90 -82.14
N PHE A 23 3.14 -40.13 -82.40
CA PHE A 23 3.52 -38.99 -81.56
C PHE A 23 2.51 -37.85 -81.67
N ASP A 24 1.95 -37.58 -82.85
CA ASP A 24 1.00 -36.50 -83.04
C ASP A 24 -0.24 -36.64 -82.14
N ASN A 25 -0.81 -37.86 -82.06
CA ASN A 25 -1.96 -38.14 -81.20
C ASN A 25 -1.58 -38.03 -79.70
N GLN A 26 -0.42 -38.54 -79.30
CA GLN A 26 0.07 -38.43 -77.92
C GLN A 26 0.31 -36.97 -77.52
N ILE A 27 0.89 -36.16 -78.42
CA ILE A 27 1.15 -34.73 -78.19
C ILE A 27 -0.16 -33.96 -78.02
N VAL A 28 -1.17 -34.22 -78.86
CA VAL A 28 -2.50 -33.58 -78.74
C VAL A 28 -3.12 -33.85 -77.36
N TRP A 29 -3.16 -35.11 -76.92
CA TRP A 29 -3.70 -35.45 -75.60
C TRP A 29 -2.83 -34.94 -74.44
N LEU A 30 -1.51 -34.93 -74.59
CA LEU A 30 -0.60 -34.32 -73.62
C LEU A 30 -0.90 -32.83 -73.45
N VAL A 31 -1.08 -32.09 -74.54
CA VAL A 31 -1.40 -30.66 -74.48
C VAL A 31 -2.78 -30.44 -73.85
N ILE A 32 -3.79 -31.23 -74.23
CA ILE A 32 -5.14 -31.13 -73.64
C ILE A 32 -5.08 -31.38 -72.13
N THR A 33 -4.44 -32.47 -71.69
CA THR A 33 -4.34 -32.81 -70.27
C THR A 33 -3.53 -31.80 -69.48
N LEU A 34 -2.43 -31.27 -70.04
CA LEU A 34 -1.65 -30.20 -69.45
C LEU A 34 -2.50 -28.93 -69.23
N VAL A 35 -3.28 -28.52 -70.24
CA VAL A 35 -4.18 -27.36 -70.13
C VAL A 35 -5.25 -27.58 -69.07
N VAL A 36 -5.86 -28.78 -69.03
CA VAL A 36 -6.85 -29.13 -68.00
C VAL A 36 -6.23 -29.05 -66.60
N ILE A 37 -5.06 -29.65 -66.39
CA ILE A 37 -4.35 -29.59 -65.09
C ILE A 37 -3.99 -28.15 -64.74
N TYR A 38 -3.49 -27.36 -65.69
CA TYR A 38 -3.17 -25.95 -65.49
C TYR A 38 -4.39 -25.15 -65.03
N PHE A 39 -5.55 -25.36 -65.65
CA PHE A 39 -6.80 -24.72 -65.23
C PHE A 39 -7.24 -25.16 -63.83
N VAL A 40 -7.15 -26.45 -63.51
CA VAL A 40 -7.48 -26.95 -62.17
C VAL A 40 -6.54 -26.36 -61.10
N LEU A 41 -5.24 -26.32 -61.37
CA LEU A 41 -4.27 -25.75 -60.43
C LEU A 41 -4.44 -24.25 -60.25
N SER A 42 -4.55 -23.50 -61.35
CA SER A 42 -4.68 -22.04 -61.32
C SER A 42 -6.01 -21.57 -60.72
N ARG A 43 -7.11 -22.31 -60.95
CA ARG A 43 -8.45 -21.87 -60.57
C ARG A 43 -9.01 -22.53 -59.31
N VAL A 44 -8.47 -23.66 -58.88
CA VAL A 44 -8.96 -24.39 -57.70
C VAL A 44 -7.88 -24.60 -56.65
N ALA A 45 -6.74 -25.19 -57.01
CA ALA A 45 -5.73 -25.57 -56.02
C ALA A 45 -4.99 -24.35 -55.42
N LEU A 46 -4.43 -23.48 -56.26
CA LEU A 46 -3.67 -22.30 -55.82
C LEU A 46 -4.53 -21.30 -55.04
N PRO A 47 -5.77 -20.97 -55.44
CA PRO A 47 -6.64 -20.08 -54.65
C PRO A 47 -6.96 -20.63 -53.27
N ARG A 48 -7.18 -21.95 -53.14
CA ARG A 48 -7.41 -22.58 -51.82
C ARG A 48 -6.20 -22.48 -50.91
N ILE A 49 -5.01 -22.78 -51.42
CA ILE A 49 -3.77 -22.65 -50.65
C ILE A 49 -3.55 -21.18 -50.24
N GLY A 50 -3.76 -20.25 -51.17
CA GLY A 50 -3.68 -18.81 -50.91
C GLY A 50 -4.63 -18.36 -49.79
N SER A 51 -5.87 -18.86 -49.78
CA SER A 51 -6.84 -18.54 -48.74
C SER A 51 -6.42 -19.00 -47.34
N VAL A 52 -5.86 -20.21 -47.21
CA VAL A 52 -5.37 -20.74 -45.93
C VAL A 52 -4.14 -19.97 -45.44
N LEU A 53 -3.23 -19.61 -46.36
CA LEU A 53 -2.08 -18.78 -46.01
C LEU A 53 -2.51 -17.38 -45.55
N ALA A 54 -3.47 -16.78 -46.24
CA ALA A 54 -4.00 -15.47 -45.88
C ALA A 54 -4.72 -15.49 -44.52
N GLU A 55 -5.51 -16.53 -44.25
CA GLU A 55 -6.18 -16.74 -42.96
C GLU A 55 -5.14 -16.86 -41.83
N ARG A 56 -4.12 -17.70 -42.00
CA ARG A 56 -3.05 -17.86 -41.00
C ARG A 56 -2.29 -16.56 -40.75
N ALA A 57 -1.91 -15.86 -41.81
CA ALA A 57 -1.24 -14.57 -41.70
C ALA A 57 -2.13 -13.56 -40.96
N GLY A 58 -3.42 -13.50 -41.29
CA GLY A 58 -4.40 -12.65 -40.62
C GLY A 58 -4.54 -12.96 -39.13
N THR A 59 -4.67 -14.23 -38.76
CA THR A 59 -4.74 -14.66 -37.35
C THR A 59 -3.48 -14.30 -36.60
N ILE A 60 -2.29 -14.58 -37.15
CA ILE A 60 -1.02 -14.24 -36.50
C ILE A 60 -0.90 -12.72 -36.29
N THR A 61 -1.21 -11.91 -37.31
CA THR A 61 -1.16 -10.45 -37.18
C THR A 61 -2.16 -9.94 -36.14
N ASN A 62 -3.36 -10.50 -36.11
CA ASN A 62 -4.37 -10.13 -35.13
C ASN A 62 -3.95 -10.52 -33.70
N ASP A 63 -3.37 -11.70 -33.51
CA ASP A 63 -2.89 -12.17 -32.22
C ASP A 63 -1.71 -11.33 -31.72
N ILE A 64 -0.79 -10.94 -32.63
CA ILE A 64 0.31 -10.02 -32.29
C ILE A 64 -0.24 -8.65 -31.88
N ALA A 65 -1.18 -8.09 -32.66
CA ALA A 65 -1.77 -6.79 -32.33
C ALA A 65 -2.52 -6.82 -30.98
N ALA A 66 -3.27 -7.90 -30.72
CA ALA A 66 -3.94 -8.10 -29.43
C ALA A 66 -2.94 -8.24 -28.28
N ALA A 67 -1.84 -8.97 -28.48
CA ALA A 67 -0.79 -9.12 -27.48
C ALA A 67 -0.08 -7.78 -27.18
N GLU A 68 0.18 -6.97 -28.20
CA GLU A 68 0.77 -5.63 -28.03
C GLU A 68 -0.18 -4.68 -27.28
N ASP A 69 -1.47 -4.66 -27.61
CA ASP A 69 -2.48 -3.87 -26.91
C ASP A 69 -2.61 -4.29 -25.44
N LEU A 70 -2.67 -5.60 -25.16
CA LEU A 70 -2.69 -6.12 -23.78
C LEU A 70 -1.41 -5.76 -23.02
N LYS A 71 -0.25 -5.80 -23.69
CA LYS A 71 1.02 -5.39 -23.09
C LYS A 71 1.03 -3.89 -22.76
N GLN A 72 0.54 -3.04 -23.66
CA GLN A 72 0.44 -1.60 -23.39
C GLN A 72 -0.50 -1.32 -22.21
N LYS A 73 -1.68 -1.94 -22.19
CA LYS A 73 -2.62 -1.82 -21.07
C LYS A 73 -2.03 -2.29 -19.75
N ALA A 74 -1.23 -3.35 -19.76
CA ALA A 74 -0.54 -3.83 -18.56
C ALA A 74 0.48 -2.80 -18.05
N ILE A 75 1.29 -2.22 -18.94
CA ILE A 75 2.27 -1.18 -18.59
C ILE A 75 1.56 0.08 -18.04
N GLU A 76 0.47 0.50 -18.67
CA GLU A 76 -0.32 1.64 -18.21
C GLU A 76 -0.95 1.38 -16.83
N ALA A 77 -1.48 0.19 -16.62
CA ALA A 77 -2.05 -0.23 -15.33
C ALA A 77 -0.98 -0.31 -14.23
N GLU A 78 0.21 -0.83 -14.54
CA GLU A 78 1.35 -0.87 -13.63
C GLU A 78 1.80 0.54 -13.25
N ALA A 79 1.96 1.43 -14.23
CA ALA A 79 2.32 2.83 -13.98
C ALA A 79 1.25 3.57 -13.13
N ALA A 80 -0.04 3.32 -13.38
CA ALA A 80 -1.13 3.88 -12.59
C ALA A 80 -1.13 3.34 -11.16
N TYR A 81 -0.88 2.04 -10.98
CA TYR A 81 -0.77 1.39 -9.67
C TYR A 81 0.42 1.95 -8.87
N ASP A 82 1.60 2.04 -9.47
CA ASP A 82 2.79 2.57 -8.81
C ASP A 82 2.61 4.03 -8.41
N LYS A 83 2.00 4.84 -9.28
CA LYS A 83 1.64 6.22 -8.96
C LYS A 83 0.68 6.29 -7.77
N ALA A 84 -0.40 5.50 -7.79
CA ALA A 84 -1.36 5.46 -6.68
C ALA A 84 -0.70 5.02 -5.37
N LEU A 85 0.26 4.09 -5.42
CA LEU A 85 1.01 3.64 -4.24
C LEU A 85 1.91 4.74 -3.67
N VAL A 86 2.59 5.50 -4.53
CA VAL A 86 3.41 6.66 -4.11
C VAL A 86 2.54 7.75 -3.50
N ASP A 87 1.44 8.10 -4.17
CA ASP A 87 0.49 9.12 -3.71
C ASP A 87 -0.12 8.72 -2.36
N ALA A 88 -0.53 7.47 -2.19
CA ALA A 88 -1.06 6.95 -0.92
C ALA A 88 -0.02 7.00 0.22
N ARG A 89 1.26 6.70 -0.06
CA ARG A 89 2.33 6.80 0.94
C ARG A 89 2.62 8.25 1.32
N ALA A 90 2.63 9.16 0.34
CA ALA A 90 2.81 10.59 0.60
C ALA A 90 1.66 11.14 1.46
N GLU A 91 0.42 10.77 1.13
CA GLU A 91 -0.77 11.18 1.87
C GLU A 91 -0.79 10.60 3.29
N ALA A 92 -0.43 9.33 3.47
CA ALA A 92 -0.27 8.74 4.79
C ALA A 92 0.79 9.49 5.62
N GLY A 93 1.92 9.85 5.00
CA GLY A 93 2.96 10.67 5.63
C GLY A 93 2.44 12.04 6.06
N ARG A 94 1.66 12.71 5.20
CA ARG A 94 1.01 13.99 5.48
C ARG A 94 0.06 13.88 6.68
N ILE A 95 -0.85 12.89 6.66
CA ILE A 95 -1.81 12.65 7.74
C ILE A 95 -1.10 12.39 9.07
N VAL A 96 -0.05 11.56 9.08
CA VAL A 96 0.72 11.29 10.30
C VAL A 96 1.41 12.56 10.80
N GLY A 97 1.97 13.37 9.91
CA GLY A 97 2.59 14.65 10.25
C GLY A 97 1.59 15.63 10.88
N GLU A 98 0.45 15.84 10.23
CA GLU A 98 -0.63 16.72 10.71
C GLU A 98 -1.21 16.25 12.04
N THR A 99 -1.46 14.94 12.17
CA THR A 99 -2.00 14.36 13.41
C THR A 99 -1.02 14.52 14.56
N LYS A 100 0.29 14.34 14.33
CA LYS A 100 1.30 14.57 15.36
C LYS A 100 1.36 16.03 15.80
N GLN A 101 1.26 16.97 14.86
CA GLN A 101 1.23 18.40 15.19
C GLN A 101 -0.02 18.77 15.99
N ALA A 102 -1.18 18.26 15.60
CA ALA A 102 -2.43 18.47 16.34
C ALA A 102 -2.37 17.90 17.76
N ILE A 103 -1.90 16.65 17.91
CA ILE A 103 -1.71 16.01 19.23
C ILE A 103 -0.75 16.82 20.09
N GLN A 104 0.36 17.31 19.53
CA GLN A 104 1.32 18.11 20.29
C GLN A 104 0.68 19.42 20.79
N ALA A 105 -0.08 20.11 19.93
CA ALA A 105 -0.78 21.33 20.31
C ALA A 105 -1.83 21.10 21.41
N ASP A 106 -2.60 20.01 21.32
CA ASP A 106 -3.58 19.62 22.34
C ASP A 106 -2.89 19.25 23.66
N LEU A 107 -1.76 18.54 23.60
CA LEU A 107 -0.96 18.18 24.76
C LEU A 107 -0.40 19.44 25.44
N ASP A 108 0.18 20.37 24.68
CA ASP A 108 0.74 21.62 25.22
C ASP A 108 -0.36 22.44 25.91
N LYS A 109 -1.57 22.48 25.34
CA LYS A 109 -2.73 23.13 25.96
C LYS A 109 -3.14 22.44 27.26
N ALA A 110 -3.25 21.11 27.26
CA ALA A 110 -3.61 20.35 28.45
C ALA A 110 -2.58 20.50 29.58
N ILE A 111 -1.28 20.56 29.24
CA ILE A 111 -0.20 20.84 30.20
C ILE A 111 -0.36 22.23 30.78
N ALA A 112 -0.59 23.26 29.95
CA ALA A 112 -0.77 24.63 30.44
C ALA A 112 -1.99 24.77 31.37
N GLU A 113 -3.09 24.10 31.05
CA GLU A 113 -4.29 24.05 31.91
C GLU A 113 -4.00 23.34 33.24
N ALA A 114 -3.32 22.20 33.19
CA ALA A 114 -2.93 21.45 34.38
C ALA A 114 -1.99 22.24 35.28
N ASP A 115 -0.98 22.90 34.72
CA ASP A 115 -0.04 23.75 35.46
C ASP A 115 -0.74 24.92 36.14
N ALA A 116 -1.71 25.55 35.46
CA ALA A 116 -2.52 26.62 36.03
C ALA A 116 -3.39 26.11 37.21
N GLU A 117 -4.00 24.93 37.09
CA GLU A 117 -4.78 24.33 38.17
C GLU A 117 -3.89 23.95 39.36
N ILE A 118 -2.72 23.35 39.11
CA ILE A 118 -1.74 23.00 40.14
C ILE A 118 -1.28 24.26 40.88
N ALA A 119 -0.97 25.34 40.16
CA ALA A 119 -0.57 26.61 40.77
C ALA A 119 -1.69 27.20 41.65
N ALA A 120 -2.93 27.17 41.18
CA ALA A 120 -4.08 27.64 41.95
C ALA A 120 -4.30 26.81 43.23
N ARG A 121 -4.26 25.48 43.13
CA ARG A 121 -4.39 24.57 44.28
C ARG A 121 -3.25 24.73 45.28
N THR A 122 -2.03 24.95 44.79
CA THR A 122 -0.86 25.19 45.64
C THR A 122 -1.03 26.50 46.42
N ALA A 123 -1.44 27.58 45.76
CA ALA A 123 -1.71 28.86 46.42
C ALA A 123 -2.85 28.78 47.45
N GLU A 124 -3.91 28.00 47.16
CA GLU A 124 -4.98 27.75 48.12
C GLU A 124 -4.48 26.94 49.34
N GLY A 125 -3.67 25.91 49.09
CA GLY A 125 -3.03 25.10 50.12
C GLY A 125 -2.14 25.94 51.04
N GLU A 126 -1.31 26.82 50.47
CA GLU A 126 -0.45 27.74 51.22
C GLU A 126 -1.27 28.66 52.13
N LYS A 127 -2.39 29.21 51.63
CA LYS A 127 -3.31 30.03 52.45
C LYS A 127 -3.91 29.23 53.60
N LYS A 128 -4.35 28.00 53.36
CA LYS A 128 -4.89 27.12 54.42
C LYS A 128 -3.82 26.80 55.46
N ILE A 129 -2.60 26.48 55.03
CA ILE A 129 -1.46 26.22 55.93
C ILE A 129 -1.14 27.48 56.77
N ALA A 130 -1.14 28.66 56.16
CA ALA A 130 -0.92 29.92 56.88
C ALA A 130 -1.99 30.16 57.96
N ALA A 131 -3.27 29.98 57.61
CA ALA A 131 -4.38 30.12 58.55
C ALA A 131 -4.31 29.10 59.71
N ILE A 132 -3.95 27.84 59.41
CA ILE A 132 -3.75 26.81 60.44
C ILE A 132 -2.58 27.19 61.35
N ARG A 133 -1.48 27.72 60.82
CA ARG A 133 -0.33 28.19 61.61
C ARG A 133 -0.71 29.34 62.55
N GLU A 134 -1.49 30.30 62.07
CA GLU A 134 -1.98 31.41 62.89
C GLU A 134 -2.88 30.92 64.02
N SER A 135 -3.88 30.10 63.71
CA SER A 135 -4.78 29.51 64.71
C SER A 135 -4.05 28.62 65.72
N ALA A 136 -3.04 27.85 65.27
CA ALA A 136 -2.21 27.04 66.14
C ALA A 136 -1.35 27.90 67.07
N ALA A 137 -0.82 29.04 66.61
CA ALA A 137 -0.07 29.97 67.43
C ALA A 137 -0.94 30.62 68.52
N GLU A 138 -2.17 31.04 68.17
CA GLU A 138 -3.14 31.56 69.15
C GLU A 138 -3.52 30.51 70.19
N SER A 139 -3.82 29.29 69.74
CA SER A 139 -4.16 28.16 70.62
C SER A 139 -2.99 27.81 71.55
N ALA A 140 -1.76 27.81 71.04
CA ALA A 140 -0.56 27.59 71.83
C ALA A 140 -0.35 28.70 72.87
N GLU A 141 -0.64 29.96 72.55
CA GLU A 141 -0.57 31.07 73.52
C GLU A 141 -1.60 30.93 74.64
N ALA A 142 -2.83 30.53 74.31
CA ALA A 142 -3.88 30.26 75.30
C ALA A 142 -3.48 29.13 76.25
N VAL A 143 -3.07 27.99 75.69
CA VAL A 143 -2.63 26.82 76.49
C VAL A 143 -1.39 27.16 77.33
N ALA A 144 -0.43 27.93 76.81
CA ALA A 144 0.74 28.35 77.56
C ALA A 144 0.37 29.25 78.76
N LYS A 145 -0.59 30.17 78.60
CA LYS A 145 -1.11 31.01 79.69
C LYS A 145 -1.81 30.19 80.77
N ASP A 146 -2.63 29.22 80.36
CA ASP A 146 -3.35 28.35 81.29
C ASP A 146 -2.40 27.45 82.08
N ILE A 147 -1.46 26.77 81.39
CA ILE A 147 -0.44 25.95 82.04
C ILE A 147 0.43 26.78 82.99
N ALA A 148 0.87 27.98 82.58
CA ALA A 148 1.67 28.84 83.44
C ALA A 148 0.90 29.28 84.70
N LYS A 149 -0.39 29.57 84.57
CA LYS A 149 -1.26 29.91 85.71
C LYS A 149 -1.42 28.72 86.67
N ASP A 150 -1.62 27.52 86.14
CA ASP A 150 -1.74 26.30 86.94
C ASP A 150 -0.44 25.99 87.69
N ILE A 151 0.72 26.07 87.02
CA ILE A 151 2.04 25.88 87.63
C ILE A 151 2.29 26.92 88.73
N VAL A 152 2.04 28.21 88.48
CA VAL A 152 2.25 29.27 89.47
C VAL A 152 1.31 29.08 90.68
N SER A 153 0.08 28.63 90.46
CA SER A 153 -0.88 28.35 91.53
C SER A 153 -0.48 27.14 92.38
N ALA A 154 0.17 26.13 91.78
CA ALA A 154 0.62 24.93 92.47
C ALA A 154 1.91 25.13 93.28
N VAL A 155 2.79 26.06 92.86
CA VAL A 155 4.14 26.22 93.43
C VAL A 155 4.26 27.47 94.34
N SER A 156 3.45 28.50 94.15
CA SER A 156 3.58 29.76 94.91
C SER A 156 2.88 29.72 96.28
N PRO A 157 3.56 30.05 97.39
CA PRO A 157 2.96 30.18 98.71
C PRO A 157 2.14 31.49 98.92
N THR A 158 2.09 32.39 97.92
CA THR A 158 1.27 33.62 97.95
C THR A 158 0.40 33.74 96.69
N LYS A 159 -0.79 34.35 96.82
CA LYS A 159 -1.69 34.61 95.69
C LYS A 159 -1.03 35.58 94.70
N VAL A 160 -0.56 35.05 93.58
CA VAL A 160 -0.08 35.85 92.45
C VAL A 160 -1.28 36.24 91.60
N ASP A 161 -1.34 37.51 91.19
CA ASP A 161 -2.43 38.02 90.36
C ASP A 161 -2.40 37.40 88.95
N ALA A 162 -3.55 36.98 88.44
CA ALA A 162 -3.63 36.33 87.14
C ALA A 162 -3.16 37.24 86.00
N LYS A 163 -3.32 38.57 86.12
CA LYS A 163 -2.92 39.51 85.08
C LYS A 163 -1.40 39.62 84.95
N THR A 164 -0.66 39.49 86.04
CA THR A 164 0.82 39.55 85.99
C THR A 164 1.42 38.31 85.34
N VAL A 165 0.83 37.12 85.57
CA VAL A 165 1.24 35.88 84.89
C VAL A 165 0.95 35.95 83.39
N THR A 166 -0.25 36.39 82.99
CA THR A 166 -0.60 36.56 81.58
C THR A 166 0.29 37.59 80.88
N ALA A 167 0.63 38.70 81.55
CA ALA A 167 1.54 39.72 81.03
C ALA A 167 2.98 39.20 80.85
N ALA A 168 3.48 38.39 81.79
CA ALA A 168 4.82 37.81 81.71
C ALA A 168 4.94 36.76 80.58
N VAL A 169 3.94 35.89 80.42
CA VAL A 169 3.90 34.88 79.35
C VAL A 169 3.80 35.55 77.97
N SER A 170 2.91 36.55 77.82
CA SER A 170 2.77 37.29 76.56
C SER A 170 4.02 38.11 76.19
N ALA A 171 4.75 38.65 77.17
CA ALA A 171 6.04 39.29 76.93
C ALA A 171 7.13 38.31 76.47
N LYS A 172 7.09 37.05 76.95
CA LYS A 172 8.03 35.99 76.53
C LYS A 172 7.68 35.31 75.20
N MET A 173 6.42 35.32 74.80
CA MET A 173 5.98 34.80 73.50
C MET A 173 6.22 35.77 72.33
N LYS A 174 6.45 37.06 72.62
CA LYS A 174 6.68 38.14 71.62
C LYS A 174 8.15 38.46 71.36
N GLY A 175 9.09 37.86 72.08
CA GLY A 175 10.54 38.04 71.93
C GLY A 175 11.21 36.76 71.48
#